data_AF-A0A363TMI8-F1
#
_entry.id   AF-A0A363TMI8-F1
#
_cell.length_a   1.000
_cell.length_b   1.000
_cell.length_c   1.000
_cell.angle_alpha   90.00
_cell.angle_beta   90.00
_cell.angle_gamma   90.00
#
_symmetry.space_group_name_H-M   'P 1'
#
loop_
_entity.id
_entity.type
_entity.pdbx_description
1 polymer ?
#
loop_
_entity_poly.entity_id
_entity_poly.type
_entity_poly.pdbx_seq_one_letter_code
_entity_poly.pdbx_strand_id
1 'polypeptide(L)'
;MLISRIETIVTLAAIGVLLALQPAPAQEHHAHQGHRGDSPGSASPDYRGYHGVGHEGWHESFYSRLKRKDNKTSCCNLNDCVPTQSRMTDRGYEVLVEGEWTPVPQDVIQKVTAPDGGAHVCFPKANAIYPKGTLFCVVLPPET
;
A
#
# COMPACT_ATOMS: atom_id res chain seq x y z
N MET A 1 8.41 29.37 77.78
CA MET A 1 7.95 28.10 78.39
C MET A 1 6.54 27.86 77.86
N LEU A 2 6.17 26.85 77.07
CA LEU A 2 6.64 25.49 76.78
C LEU A 2 6.25 25.19 75.31
N ILE A 3 7.21 24.90 74.41
CA ILE A 3 7.43 23.59 73.74
C ILE A 3 6.14 22.87 73.29
N SER A 4 5.81 23.00 72.00
CA SER A 4 4.83 22.19 71.26
C SER A 4 5.43 20.82 70.94
N ARG A 5 4.78 19.73 71.38
CA ARG A 5 5.23 18.36 71.12
C ARG A 5 4.66 17.83 69.81
N ILE A 6 5.58 17.25 69.04
CA ILE A 6 5.38 16.42 67.85
C ILE A 6 4.67 15.14 68.26
N GLU A 7 3.61 14.74 67.54
CA GLU A 7 3.29 13.34 67.35
C GLU A 7 2.96 13.05 65.89
N THR A 8 3.44 11.89 65.47
CA THR A 8 3.62 11.39 64.11
C THR A 8 2.67 10.19 63.96
N ILE A 9 2.37 9.81 62.71
CA ILE A 9 2.08 8.44 62.21
C ILE A 9 0.64 8.17 61.70
N VAL A 10 0.56 8.14 60.36
CA VAL A 10 0.00 7.09 59.48
C VAL A 10 -1.42 6.57 59.73
N THR A 11 -2.32 6.82 58.77
CA THR A 11 -3.34 5.85 58.32
C THR A 11 -3.63 6.08 56.82
N LEU A 12 -3.21 5.13 55.99
CA LEU A 12 -4.04 4.21 55.19
C LEU A 12 -4.40 4.71 53.79
N ALA A 13 -3.79 4.06 52.80
CA ALA A 13 -4.22 4.06 51.41
C ALA A 13 -5.57 3.34 51.26
N ALA A 14 -6.47 3.91 50.47
CA ALA A 14 -7.57 3.18 49.84
C ALA A 14 -7.83 3.74 48.44
N ILE A 15 -7.77 2.83 47.48
CA ILE A 15 -7.96 2.98 46.04
C ILE A 15 -9.42 3.29 45.74
N GLY A 16 -9.67 4.19 44.78
CA GLY A 16 -11.03 4.50 44.32
C GLY A 16 -11.02 5.21 42.97
N VAL A 17 -10.68 4.46 41.93
CA VAL A 17 -10.80 4.86 40.52
C VAL A 17 -12.27 5.14 40.20
N LEU A 18 -12.63 6.39 39.91
CA LEU A 18 -13.84 6.70 39.15
C LEU A 18 -13.45 7.04 37.71
N LEU A 19 -13.58 6.03 36.85
CA LEU A 19 -13.70 6.20 35.40
C LEU A 19 -14.94 7.05 35.12
N ALA A 20 -14.76 8.32 34.78
CA ALA A 20 -15.77 9.06 34.04
C ALA A 20 -15.60 8.70 32.56
N LEU A 21 -16.49 7.83 32.06
CA LEU A 21 -16.67 7.58 30.64
C LEU A 21 -16.99 8.91 29.95
N GLN A 22 -16.02 9.49 29.24
CA GLN A 22 -16.32 10.54 28.29
C GLN A 22 -16.98 9.88 27.06
N PRO A 23 -18.15 10.36 26.60
CA PRO A 23 -18.70 9.89 25.34
C PRO A 23 -17.73 10.27 24.22
N ALA A 24 -17.24 9.28 23.49
CA ALA A 24 -16.45 9.49 22.28
C ALA A 24 -17.27 10.36 21.30
N PRO A 25 -16.65 11.34 20.61
CA PRO A 25 -17.32 12.00 19.50
C PRO A 25 -17.69 10.91 18.49
N ALA A 26 -18.98 10.82 18.17
CA ALA A 26 -19.48 9.95 17.12
C ALA A 26 -18.72 10.33 15.83
N GLN A 27 -17.87 9.42 15.38
CA GLN A 27 -17.17 9.55 14.12
C GLN A 27 -18.24 9.49 13.03
N GLU A 28 -18.55 10.64 12.44
CA GLU A 28 -19.44 10.74 11.31
C GLU A 28 -18.87 9.83 10.22
N HIS A 29 -19.60 8.76 9.91
CA HIS A 29 -19.25 7.86 8.82
C HIS A 29 -19.42 8.65 7.53
N HIS A 30 -18.32 9.27 7.07
CA HIS A 30 -18.28 9.91 5.77
C HIS A 30 -18.66 8.87 4.72
N ALA A 31 -19.86 9.05 4.17
CA ALA A 31 -20.39 8.26 3.08
C ALA A 31 -19.39 8.31 1.93
N HIS A 32 -18.97 7.13 1.46
CA HIS A 32 -18.16 7.00 0.26
C HIS A 32 -18.98 7.52 -0.92
N GLN A 33 -18.71 8.76 -1.30
CA GLN A 33 -19.33 9.39 -2.46
C GLN A 33 -18.75 8.69 -3.68
N GLY A 34 -19.56 7.84 -4.32
CA GLY A 34 -19.20 7.16 -5.55
C GLY A 34 -18.94 8.18 -6.64
N HIS A 35 -17.66 8.44 -6.94
CA HIS A 35 -17.26 9.15 -8.15
C HIS A 35 -17.59 8.28 -9.35
N ARG A 36 -18.75 8.57 -9.95
CA ARG A 36 -19.03 8.21 -11.33
C ARG A 36 -18.20 9.13 -12.22
N GLY A 37 -17.25 8.59 -12.98
CA GLY A 37 -16.89 9.19 -14.27
C GLY A 37 -15.43 9.46 -14.62
N ASP A 38 -14.43 8.88 -13.95
CA ASP A 38 -13.06 8.95 -14.47
C ASP A 38 -12.78 7.72 -15.35
N SER A 39 -12.52 7.96 -16.64
CA SER A 39 -12.06 6.91 -17.54
C SER A 39 -10.79 6.26 -16.97
N PRO A 40 -10.63 4.92 -17.03
CA PRO A 40 -9.46 4.24 -16.47
C PRO A 40 -8.11 4.64 -17.10
N GLY A 41 -8.11 5.49 -18.14
CA GLY A 41 -6.94 5.85 -18.93
C GLY A 41 -6.35 7.26 -18.70
N SER A 42 -6.86 8.05 -17.76
CA SER A 42 -6.18 9.31 -17.41
C SER A 42 -5.13 9.04 -16.34
N ALA A 43 -3.86 9.19 -16.70
CA ALA A 43 -2.72 9.08 -15.80
C ALA A 43 -2.98 9.85 -14.49
N SER A 44 -3.31 9.13 -13.42
CA SER A 44 -3.54 9.72 -12.12
C SER A 44 -2.17 10.21 -11.57
N PRO A 45 -2.08 11.45 -11.05
CA PRO A 45 -0.81 12.01 -10.58
C PRO A 45 -0.10 11.18 -9.49
N ASP A 46 -0.82 10.25 -8.86
CA ASP A 46 -0.34 9.45 -7.74
C ASP A 46 0.01 8.00 -8.08
N TYR A 47 0.38 7.68 -9.33
CA TYR A 47 0.92 6.36 -9.73
C TYR A 47 2.32 6.09 -9.18
N ARG A 48 2.43 6.11 -7.85
CA ARG A 48 3.63 5.88 -7.07
C ARG A 48 3.83 4.40 -6.72
N GLY A 49 2.95 3.53 -7.20
CA GLY A 49 3.00 2.09 -6.98
C GLY A 49 2.76 1.70 -5.52
N TYR A 50 1.78 2.31 -4.84
CA TYR A 50 1.37 1.90 -3.50
C TYR A 50 0.28 0.83 -3.57
N HIS A 51 0.45 -0.25 -2.79
CA HIS A 51 -0.54 -1.31 -2.63
C HIS A 51 -1.96 -0.77 -2.40
N GLY A 52 -2.94 -1.39 -3.05
CA GLY A 52 -4.37 -1.04 -2.93
C GLY A 52 -4.80 0.18 -3.77
N VAL A 53 -3.88 0.99 -4.29
CA VAL A 53 -4.23 2.09 -5.20
C VAL A 53 -4.52 1.53 -6.59
N GLY A 54 -5.73 1.75 -7.10
CA GLY A 54 -6.13 1.37 -8.47
C GLY A 54 -6.30 -0.13 -8.72
N HIS A 55 -6.14 -0.99 -7.70
CA HIS A 55 -6.16 -2.44 -7.88
C HIS A 55 -7.50 -2.96 -8.44
N GLU A 56 -8.60 -2.56 -7.81
CA GLU A 56 -9.95 -3.07 -8.09
C GLU A 56 -10.38 -2.84 -9.55
N GLY A 57 -9.96 -1.73 -10.16
CA GLY A 57 -10.30 -1.38 -11.54
C GLY A 57 -9.71 -2.34 -12.58
N TRP A 58 -8.66 -3.07 -12.23
CA TRP A 58 -7.89 -3.91 -13.16
C TRP A 58 -7.83 -5.38 -12.74
N HIS A 59 -8.32 -5.72 -11.55
CA HIS A 59 -8.20 -7.07 -10.97
C HIS A 59 -8.74 -8.16 -11.90
N GLU A 60 -10.03 -8.13 -12.20
CA GLU A 60 -10.73 -9.17 -12.97
C GLU A 60 -10.38 -9.12 -14.47
N SER A 61 -10.25 -7.92 -15.00
CA SER A 61 -10.11 -7.69 -16.44
C SER A 61 -8.67 -7.88 -16.93
N PHE A 62 -7.68 -7.75 -16.06
CA PHE A 62 -6.27 -7.71 -16.46
C PHE A 62 -5.34 -8.47 -15.51
N TYR A 63 -5.25 -8.07 -14.24
CA TYR A 63 -4.24 -8.60 -13.31
C TYR A 63 -4.36 -10.09 -13.04
N SER A 64 -5.58 -10.61 -12.91
CA SER A 64 -5.84 -12.03 -12.65
C SER A 64 -5.29 -12.97 -13.73
N ARG A 65 -5.08 -12.44 -14.95
CA ARG A 65 -4.64 -13.18 -16.14
C ARG A 65 -3.12 -13.18 -16.32
N LEU A 66 -2.41 -12.28 -15.67
CA LEU A 66 -0.95 -12.20 -15.74
C LEU A 66 -0.35 -13.40 -15.02
N LYS A 67 0.69 -14.01 -15.59
CA LYS A 67 1.37 -15.17 -15.01
C LYS A 67 2.86 -14.91 -14.83
N ARG A 68 3.39 -15.36 -13.70
CA ARG A 68 4.82 -15.33 -13.45
C ARG A 68 5.54 -16.25 -14.44
N LYS A 69 6.73 -15.85 -14.89
CA LYS A 69 7.48 -16.68 -15.83
C LYS A 69 8.14 -17.88 -15.17
N ASP A 70 8.50 -17.78 -13.90
CA ASP A 70 9.26 -18.80 -13.14
C ASP A 70 8.43 -20.04 -12.82
N ASN A 71 7.19 -19.88 -12.32
CA ASN A 71 6.37 -20.99 -11.82
C ASN A 71 4.99 -21.08 -12.48
N LYS A 72 4.68 -20.19 -13.43
CA LYS A 72 3.41 -20.12 -14.18
C LYS A 72 2.16 -19.86 -13.33
N THR A 73 2.30 -19.50 -12.05
CA THR A 73 1.17 -19.08 -11.22
C THR A 73 0.77 -17.64 -11.53
N SER A 74 -0.42 -17.22 -11.08
CA SER A 74 -0.86 -15.83 -11.26
C SER A 74 0.14 -14.86 -10.61
N CYS A 75 0.35 -13.71 -11.26
CA CYS A 75 1.12 -12.61 -10.67
C CYS A 75 0.37 -11.91 -9.54
N CYS A 76 -0.96 -12.02 -9.56
CA CYS A 76 -1.86 -11.28 -8.69
C CYS A 76 -2.28 -12.16 -7.51
N ASN A 77 -2.14 -11.64 -6.30
CA ASN A 77 -2.72 -12.22 -5.09
C ASN A 77 -3.59 -11.17 -4.36
N LEU A 78 -4.63 -10.70 -5.05
CA LEU A 78 -5.68 -9.79 -4.56
C LEU A 78 -5.30 -8.34 -4.28
N ASN A 79 -4.05 -7.99 -3.98
CA ASN A 79 -3.68 -6.57 -3.73
C ASN A 79 -2.29 -6.17 -4.23
N ASP A 80 -1.56 -7.12 -4.79
CA ASP A 80 -0.13 -7.02 -5.10
C ASP A 80 0.15 -6.21 -6.38
N CYS A 81 -0.88 -5.98 -7.19
CA CYS A 81 -0.78 -5.35 -8.51
C CYS A 81 -1.35 -3.94 -8.51
N VAL A 82 -0.61 -2.98 -9.04
CA VAL A 82 -0.97 -1.55 -9.03
C VAL A 82 -0.51 -0.86 -10.31
N PRO A 83 -1.20 0.21 -10.77
CA PRO A 83 -0.66 1.11 -11.77
C PRO A 83 0.57 1.85 -11.19
N THR A 84 1.53 2.13 -12.05
CA THR A 84 2.80 2.75 -11.68
C THR A 84 3.31 3.66 -12.79
N GLN A 85 4.35 4.43 -12.50
CA GLN A 85 5.18 5.08 -13.50
C GLN A 85 6.32 4.14 -13.92
N SER A 86 6.72 4.24 -15.18
CA SER A 86 7.91 3.57 -15.71
C SER A 86 8.84 4.56 -16.38
N ARG A 87 10.13 4.24 -16.42
CA ARG A 87 11.12 4.99 -17.21
C ARG A 87 12.16 4.03 -17.81
N MET A 88 12.72 4.42 -18.95
CA MET A 88 13.92 3.79 -19.50
C MET A 88 15.15 4.55 -19.02
N THR A 89 16.18 3.81 -18.60
CA THR A 89 17.50 4.33 -18.23
C THR A 89 18.57 3.70 -19.14
N ASP A 90 19.81 4.15 -19.01
CA ASP A 90 20.97 3.52 -19.65
C ASP A 90 21.18 2.05 -19.24
N ARG A 91 20.66 1.65 -18.06
CA ARG A 91 20.75 0.28 -17.51
C ARG A 91 19.49 -0.56 -17.77
N GLY A 92 18.48 -0.02 -18.45
CA GLY A 92 17.20 -0.67 -18.71
C GLY A 92 16.03 0.01 -18.01
N TYR A 93 14.90 -0.69 -17.89
CA TYR A 93 13.68 -0.13 -17.32
C TYR A 93 13.71 -0.06 -15.79
N GLU A 94 13.05 0.97 -15.26
CA GLU A 94 12.71 1.10 -13.86
C GLU A 94 11.21 1.41 -13.71
N VAL A 95 10.60 0.93 -12.64
CA VAL A 95 9.21 1.24 -12.25
C VAL A 95 9.16 1.83 -10.85
N LEU A 96 8.18 2.70 -10.58
CA LEU A 96 8.04 3.35 -9.29
C LEU A 96 7.25 2.46 -8.32
N VAL A 97 7.92 1.94 -7.29
CA VAL A 97 7.32 1.04 -6.30
C VAL A 97 7.37 1.72 -4.94
N GLU A 98 6.20 1.96 -4.36
CA GLU A 98 6.05 2.65 -3.09
C GLU A 98 6.83 3.99 -3.00
N GLY A 99 6.93 4.70 -4.13
CA GLY A 99 7.67 5.95 -4.27
C GLY A 99 9.17 5.82 -4.55
N GLU A 100 9.69 4.60 -4.74
CA GLU A 100 11.09 4.33 -5.07
C GLU A 100 11.25 3.71 -6.46
N TRP A 101 12.16 4.26 -7.27
CA TRP A 101 12.48 3.70 -8.58
C TRP A 101 13.21 2.36 -8.41
N THR A 102 12.57 1.30 -8.89
CA THR A 102 13.04 -0.08 -8.77
C THR A 102 13.43 -0.62 -10.15
N PRO A 103 14.66 -1.11 -10.34
CA PRO A 103 15.08 -1.77 -11.58
C PRO A 103 14.19 -2.96 -11.92
N VAL A 104 13.87 -3.10 -13.21
CA VAL A 104 13.01 -4.18 -13.71
C VAL A 104 13.86 -5.33 -14.26
N PRO A 105 13.86 -6.52 -13.64
CA PRO A 105 14.43 -7.71 -14.24
C PRO A 105 13.71 -8.10 -15.55
N GLN A 106 14.45 -8.49 -16.58
CA GLN A 106 13.88 -8.79 -17.89
C GLN A 106 12.92 -10.01 -17.88
N ASP A 107 13.15 -10.95 -16.97
CA ASP A 107 12.34 -12.14 -16.80
C ASP A 107 10.96 -11.85 -16.19
N VAL A 108 10.77 -10.74 -15.48
CA VAL A 108 9.45 -10.37 -14.93
C VAL A 108 8.59 -9.56 -15.89
N ILE A 109 9.15 -9.07 -17.01
CA ILE A 109 8.41 -8.27 -18.00
C ILE A 109 7.39 -9.12 -18.77
N GLN A 110 6.12 -8.73 -18.71
CA GLN A 110 5.02 -9.35 -19.42
C GLN A 110 4.93 -8.77 -20.84
N LYS A 111 4.82 -9.64 -21.85
CA LYS A 111 4.68 -9.24 -23.26
C LYS A 111 3.22 -9.00 -23.65
N VAL A 112 2.56 -8.11 -22.92
CA VAL A 112 1.17 -7.69 -23.14
C VAL A 112 1.07 -6.18 -22.93
N THR A 113 0.03 -5.57 -23.47
CA THR A 113 -0.27 -4.15 -23.26
C THR A 113 -1.38 -4.03 -22.22
N ALA A 114 -1.20 -3.14 -21.24
CA ALA A 114 -2.26 -2.82 -20.30
C ALA A 114 -3.41 -2.08 -21.01
N PRO A 115 -4.67 -2.24 -20.58
CA PRO A 115 -5.80 -1.63 -21.30
C PRO A 115 -5.80 -0.09 -21.28
N ASP A 116 -5.15 0.55 -20.31
CA ASP A 116 -4.93 2.00 -20.26
C ASP A 116 -3.66 2.46 -21.01
N GLY A 117 -2.88 1.53 -21.56
CA GLY A 117 -1.59 1.79 -22.20
C GLY A 117 -0.47 2.17 -21.21
N GLY A 118 -0.74 2.14 -19.90
CA GLY A 118 0.18 2.53 -18.85
C GLY A 118 1.08 1.40 -18.35
N ALA A 119 1.91 1.73 -17.38
CA ALA A 119 2.74 0.75 -16.68
C ALA A 119 2.01 0.18 -15.47
N HIS A 120 2.14 -1.13 -15.25
CA HIS A 120 1.63 -1.78 -14.05
C HIS A 120 2.67 -2.73 -13.48
N VAL A 121 2.67 -2.87 -12.16
CA VAL A 121 3.61 -3.72 -11.44
C VAL A 121 2.88 -4.56 -10.41
N CYS A 122 3.20 -5.85 -10.36
CA CYS A 122 2.81 -6.76 -9.31
C CYS A 122 4.02 -7.08 -8.44
N PHE A 123 3.92 -6.85 -7.14
CA PHE A 123 5.00 -7.07 -6.18
C PHE A 123 4.46 -7.46 -4.80
N PRO A 124 5.15 -8.32 -4.04
CA PRO A 124 4.74 -8.68 -2.69
C PRO A 124 5.12 -7.57 -1.69
N LYS A 125 4.44 -7.56 -0.54
CA LYS A 125 4.93 -6.85 0.64
C LYS A 125 6.26 -7.43 1.08
N ALA A 126 7.22 -6.56 1.40
CA ALA A 126 8.54 -6.97 1.85
C ALA A 126 8.46 -7.80 3.14
N ASN A 127 9.18 -8.92 3.17
CA ASN A 127 9.32 -9.81 4.33
C ASN A 127 10.63 -10.62 4.23
N ALA A 128 10.80 -11.63 5.09
CA ALA A 128 12.03 -12.45 5.10
C ALA A 128 12.22 -13.31 3.83
N ILE A 129 11.14 -13.63 3.10
CA ILE A 129 11.15 -14.42 1.87
C ILE A 129 11.28 -13.51 0.65
N TYR A 130 10.56 -12.38 0.66
CA TYR A 130 10.54 -11.41 -0.42
C TYR A 130 11.20 -10.11 0.06
N PRO A 131 12.49 -9.88 -0.24
CA PRO A 131 13.15 -8.63 0.10
C PRO A 131 12.49 -7.44 -0.61
N LYS A 132 12.70 -6.23 -0.08
CA LYS A 132 12.23 -4.99 -0.71
C LYS A 132 12.72 -4.92 -2.16
N GLY A 133 11.85 -4.48 -3.07
CA GLY A 133 12.14 -4.41 -4.51
C GLY A 133 11.93 -5.72 -5.26
N THR A 134 11.45 -6.80 -4.61
CA THR A 134 11.02 -8.01 -5.32
C THR A 134 9.87 -7.65 -6.27
N LEU A 135 10.01 -7.98 -7.55
CA LEU A 135 8.94 -7.80 -8.55
C LEU A 135 8.48 -9.18 -9.04
N PHE A 136 7.18 -9.35 -9.23
CA PHE A 136 6.62 -10.60 -9.76
C PHE A 136 6.34 -10.47 -11.25
N CYS A 137 5.68 -9.40 -11.64
CA CYS A 137 5.34 -9.10 -13.03
C CYS A 137 5.35 -7.60 -13.26
N VAL A 138 5.87 -7.19 -14.41
CA VAL A 138 5.88 -5.79 -14.86
C VAL A 138 5.29 -5.74 -16.26
N VAL A 139 4.30 -4.87 -16.45
CA VAL A 139 3.77 -4.50 -17.77
C VAL A 139 4.29 -3.10 -18.07
N LEU A 140 4.97 -2.96 -19.20
CA LEU A 140 5.47 -1.67 -19.67
C LEU A 140 4.49 -1.06 -20.69
N PRO A 141 4.47 0.27 -20.83
CA PRO A 141 3.77 0.92 -21.93
C PRO A 141 4.26 0.40 -23.28
N PRO A 142 3.44 0.44 -24.34
CA PRO A 142 3.91 0.15 -25.70
C PRO A 142 5.07 1.06 -26.09
N GLU A 143 6.09 0.49 -26.74
CA GLU A 143 7.13 1.27 -27.38
C GLU A 143 6.51 2.09 -28.54
N THR A 144 6.83 3.38 -28.61
CA THR A 144 6.36 4.31 -29.66
C THR A 144 7.30 4.35 -30.84
#